data_AF-A0A539E0D3-F1
#
_entry.id   AF-A0A539E0D3-F1
#
_cell.length_a   1.000
_cell.length_b   1.000
_cell.length_c   1.000
_cell.angle_alpha   90.00
_cell.angle_beta   90.00
_cell.angle_gamma   90.00
#
_symmetry.space_group_name_H-M   'P 1'
#
loop_
_entity.id
_entity.type
_entity.pdbx_description
1 polymer ?
#
loop_
_entity_poly.entity_id
_entity_poly.type
_entity_poly.pdbx_seq_one_letter_code
_entity_poly.pdbx_strand_id
1 'polypeptide(L)'
;MTYRLGIDVGSAHTAWATISRDGAEQSSIDGATVESVVAVANGRLLAGADVANTDPSDVQHVTREFVQQLGDPAPRIVGGTPYGVESLIGHLVSSILGTARERNSAEPGAVVLVHDDGLDDYRTGLLTEAARLAGVPLANLVLVSRSDARAATDDPAMDIPAGLELAAGASLVGWALRPDVAAVLPPPTAAGGTLGVATGVATG
;
A
#
# COMPACT_ATOMS: atom_id res chain seq x y z
N MET A 1 4.73 -0.39 16.32
CA MET A 1 5.23 0.18 15.05
C MET A 1 4.05 0.68 14.25
N THR A 2 4.20 1.82 13.59
CA THR A 2 3.28 2.20 12.52
C THR A 2 3.93 1.82 11.19
N TYR A 3 3.15 1.23 10.29
CA TYR A 3 3.59 0.91 8.94
C TYR A 3 2.71 1.63 7.92
N ARG A 4 3.19 1.67 6.68
CA ARG A 4 2.47 2.18 5.51
C ARG A 4 2.25 1.03 4.55
N LEU A 5 1.05 0.92 4.01
CA LEU A 5 0.66 -0.13 3.05
C LEU A 5 0.47 0.52 1.67
N GLY A 6 1.25 0.10 0.69
CA GLY A 6 1.07 0.44 -0.71
C GLY A 6 0.50 -0.74 -1.49
N ILE A 7 -0.42 -0.48 -2.41
CA ILE A 7 -1.11 -1.50 -3.21
C ILE A 7 -1.14 -1.03 -4.67
N ASP A 8 -0.55 -1.82 -5.57
CA ASP A 8 -0.64 -1.64 -7.02
C ASP A 8 -1.65 -2.64 -7.59
N VAL A 9 -2.86 -2.16 -7.87
CA VAL A 9 -3.97 -2.97 -8.37
C VAL A 9 -3.84 -3.13 -9.88
N GLY A 10 -3.21 -4.22 -10.31
CA GLY A 10 -3.11 -4.60 -11.71
C GLY A 10 -4.27 -5.46 -12.19
N SER A 11 -4.41 -5.61 -13.52
CA SER A 11 -5.48 -6.39 -14.14
C SER A 11 -5.43 -7.89 -13.85
N ALA A 12 -4.24 -8.46 -13.96
CA ALA A 12 -3.99 -9.88 -13.72
C ALA A 12 -3.44 -10.16 -12.32
N HIS A 13 -2.61 -9.25 -11.80
CA HIS A 13 -1.96 -9.38 -10.51
C HIS A 13 -2.01 -8.07 -9.75
N THR A 14 -2.14 -8.16 -8.44
CA THR A 14 -2.05 -7.03 -7.53
C THR A 14 -0.84 -7.23 -6.63
N ALA A 15 0.08 -6.27 -6.64
CA ALA A 15 1.22 -6.24 -5.74
C ALA A 15 0.87 -5.39 -4.52
N TRP A 16 1.34 -5.79 -3.35
CA TRP A 16 1.28 -4.96 -2.15
C TRP A 16 2.60 -5.04 -1.39
N ALA A 17 2.92 -3.96 -0.70
CA ALA A 17 4.09 -3.86 0.14
C ALA A 17 3.76 -3.05 1.39
N THR A 18 4.47 -3.35 2.46
CA THR A 18 4.46 -2.62 3.71
C THR A 18 5.84 -2.11 4.00
N ILE A 19 5.90 -0.88 4.50
CA ILE A 19 7.13 -0.29 5.01
C ILE A 19 6.89 0.12 6.45
N SER A 20 7.70 -0.44 7.33
CA SER A 20 7.83 -0.02 8.73
C SER A 20 9.24 0.54 8.94
N ARG A 21 9.35 1.59 9.76
CA ARG A 21 10.63 2.12 10.20
C ARG A 21 10.84 1.82 11.68
N ASP A 22 11.98 1.21 11.99
CA ASP A 22 12.48 1.07 13.35
C ASP A 22 13.61 2.06 13.61
N GLY A 23 13.27 3.16 14.30
CA GLY A 23 14.19 4.27 14.48
C GLY A 23 14.53 4.98 13.16
N ALA A 24 15.69 5.61 13.10
CA ALA A 24 16.06 6.51 11.99
C ALA A 24 16.60 5.78 10.75
N GLU A 25 17.10 4.55 10.86
CA GLU A 25 17.99 3.99 9.82
C GLU A 25 17.55 2.67 9.20
N GLN A 26 16.59 1.93 9.75
CA GLN A 26 16.17 0.65 9.18
C GLN A 26 14.69 0.66 8.79
N SER A 27 14.46 0.66 7.47
CA SER A 27 13.15 0.38 6.89
C SER A 27 13.11 -1.10 6.50
N SER A 28 12.14 -1.84 7.00
CA SER A 28 11.87 -3.20 6.54
C SER A 28 10.75 -3.16 5.51
N ILE A 29 10.97 -3.85 4.38
CA ILE A 29 9.97 -4.02 3.34
C ILE A 29 9.47 -5.47 3.41
N ASP A 30 8.16 -5.65 3.54
CA ASP A 30 7.50 -6.94 3.35
C ASP A 30 6.35 -6.77 2.35
N GLY A 31 6.05 -7.80 1.57
CA GLY A 31 5.00 -7.72 0.57
C GLY A 31 4.82 -9.01 -0.19
N ALA A 32 3.85 -9.00 -1.10
CA ALA A 32 3.60 -10.11 -2.00
C ALA A 32 2.81 -9.66 -3.22
N THR A 33 2.86 -10.49 -4.26
CA THR A 33 1.99 -10.38 -5.42
C THR A 33 0.91 -11.46 -5.32
N VAL A 34 -0.34 -11.05 -5.48
CA VAL A 34 -1.51 -11.94 -5.51
C VAL A 34 -2.22 -11.84 -6.85
N GLU A 35 -2.96 -12.87 -7.22
CA GLU A 35 -3.80 -12.81 -8.42
C GLU A 35 -4.94 -11.80 -8.23
N SER A 36 -5.23 -10.99 -9.26
CA SER A 36 -6.41 -10.12 -9.29
C SER A 36 -7.66 -10.94 -9.64
N VAL A 37 -8.06 -11.75 -8.67
CA VAL A 37 -9.15 -12.73 -8.80
C VAL A 37 -10.18 -12.52 -7.71
N VAL A 38 -11.45 -12.76 -8.05
CA VAL A 38 -12.53 -12.96 -7.09
C VAL A 38 -13.19 -14.29 -7.36
N ALA A 39 -13.61 -14.97 -6.30
CA ALA A 39 -14.31 -16.25 -6.41
C ALA A 39 -15.48 -16.31 -5.44
N VAL A 40 -16.50 -17.09 -5.77
CA VAL A 40 -17.54 -17.49 -4.82
C VAL A 40 -17.19 -18.89 -4.37
N ALA A 41 -16.98 -19.05 -3.06
CA ALA A 41 -16.76 -20.34 -2.42
C ALA A 41 -17.63 -20.44 -1.18
N ASN A 42 -18.30 -21.57 -1.00
CA ASN A 42 -19.31 -21.77 0.06
C ASN A 42 -20.31 -20.60 0.20
N GLY A 43 -20.73 -20.01 -0.92
CA GLY A 43 -21.66 -18.87 -0.94
C GLY A 43 -21.08 -17.54 -0.45
N ARG A 44 -19.76 -17.47 -0.23
CA ARG A 44 -19.05 -16.25 0.18
C ARG A 44 -18.15 -15.77 -0.95
N LEU A 45 -18.05 -14.46 -1.11
CA LEU A 45 -17.10 -13.86 -2.03
C LEU A 45 -15.71 -13.79 -1.37
N LEU A 46 -14.72 -14.32 -2.07
CA LEU A 46 -13.30 -14.33 -1.72
C LEU A 46 -12.53 -13.56 -2.78
N ALA A 47 -11.37 -13.01 -2.42
CA ALA A 47 -10.52 -12.28 -3.36
C ALA A 47 -9.03 -12.56 -3.11
N GLY A 48 -8.22 -12.43 -4.15
CA GLY A 48 -6.76 -12.50 -4.05
C GLY A 48 -6.25 -13.76 -3.36
N ALA A 49 -5.46 -13.57 -2.29
CA ALA A 49 -4.86 -14.66 -1.54
C ALA A 49 -5.90 -15.62 -0.93
N ASP A 50 -7.09 -15.13 -0.55
CA ASP A 50 -8.13 -15.98 0.02
C ASP A 50 -8.65 -17.00 -1.00
N VAL A 51 -8.67 -16.65 -2.29
CA VAL A 51 -9.03 -17.58 -3.37
C VAL A 51 -7.95 -18.65 -3.51
N ALA A 52 -6.67 -18.27 -3.48
CA ALA A 52 -5.55 -19.21 -3.61
C ALA A 52 -5.47 -20.20 -2.43
N ASN A 53 -5.91 -19.81 -1.24
CA ASN A 53 -5.90 -20.63 -0.04
C ASN A 53 -7.17 -21.49 0.13
N THR A 54 -8.16 -21.37 -0.77
CA THR A 54 -9.43 -22.10 -0.68
C THR A 54 -9.34 -23.46 -1.38
N ASP A 55 -10.03 -24.45 -0.83
CA ASP A 55 -10.16 -25.76 -1.48
C ASP A 55 -10.88 -25.59 -2.84
N PRO A 56 -10.27 -26.01 -3.97
CA PRO A 56 -10.89 -25.89 -5.28
C PRO A 56 -12.28 -26.53 -5.40
N SER A 57 -12.58 -27.56 -4.58
CA SER A 57 -13.89 -28.23 -4.56
C SER A 57 -15.01 -27.37 -3.96
N ASP A 58 -14.66 -26.36 -3.17
CA ASP A 58 -15.62 -25.41 -2.58
C ASP A 58 -15.92 -24.22 -3.50
N VAL A 59 -15.15 -24.04 -4.57
CA VAL A 59 -15.25 -22.90 -5.48
C VAL A 59 -16.36 -23.13 -6.50
N GLN A 60 -17.40 -22.30 -6.43
CA GLN A 60 -18.55 -22.37 -7.36
C GLN A 60 -18.37 -21.47 -8.58
N HIS A 61 -17.64 -20.38 -8.46
CA HIS A 61 -17.49 -19.39 -9.52
C HIS A 61 -16.18 -18.61 -9.37
N VAL A 62 -15.53 -18.28 -10.48
CA VAL A 62 -14.29 -17.48 -10.51
C VAL A 62 -14.40 -16.38 -11.56
N THR A 63 -13.95 -15.18 -11.21
CA THR A 63 -13.90 -14.01 -12.09
C THR A 63 -12.51 -13.36 -12.04
N ARG A 64 -11.99 -13.02 -13.23
CA ARG A 64 -10.70 -12.36 -13.50
C ARG A 64 -10.91 -11.20 -14.47
N GLU A 65 -9.84 -10.43 -14.72
CA GLU A 65 -9.81 -9.33 -15.70
C GLU A 65 -10.86 -8.24 -15.43
N PHE A 66 -11.40 -8.18 -14.21
CA PHE A 66 -12.47 -7.23 -13.86
C PHE A 66 -11.93 -5.81 -13.66
N VAL A 67 -10.67 -5.63 -13.25
CA VAL A 67 -10.06 -4.32 -13.00
C VAL A 67 -10.04 -3.46 -14.27
N GLN A 68 -9.83 -4.06 -15.46
CA GLN A 68 -9.85 -3.35 -16.74
C GLN A 68 -11.21 -2.73 -17.07
N GLN A 69 -12.27 -3.20 -16.41
CA GLN A 69 -13.64 -2.71 -16.59
C GLN A 69 -13.97 -1.56 -15.63
N LEU A 70 -12.99 -1.01 -14.89
CA LEU A 70 -13.24 0.09 -13.97
C LEU A 70 -13.81 1.31 -14.70
N GLY A 71 -15.00 1.72 -14.27
CA GLY A 71 -15.77 2.80 -14.89
C GLY A 71 -16.71 2.35 -16.01
N ASP A 72 -16.73 1.06 -16.37
CA ASP A 72 -17.80 0.50 -17.20
C ASP A 72 -19.13 0.53 -16.40
N PRO A 73 -20.21 1.11 -16.94
CA PRO A 73 -21.51 1.14 -16.27
C PRO A 73 -22.19 -0.24 -16.20
N ALA A 74 -21.76 -1.23 -16.98
CA ALA A 74 -22.33 -2.57 -16.94
C ALA A 74 -21.82 -3.35 -15.71
N PRO A 75 -22.71 -3.94 -14.90
CA PRO A 75 -22.28 -4.70 -13.72
C PRO A 75 -21.60 -6.00 -14.13
N ARG A 76 -20.60 -6.40 -13.33
CA ARG A 76 -19.97 -7.71 -13.45
C ARG A 76 -20.78 -8.74 -12.67
N ILE A 77 -21.24 -9.79 -13.35
CA ILE A 77 -21.97 -10.90 -12.69
C ILE A 77 -20.97 -11.88 -12.09
N VAL A 78 -21.04 -12.10 -10.78
CA VAL A 78 -20.19 -13.04 -10.04
C VAL A 78 -21.08 -13.97 -9.22
N GLY A 79 -21.10 -15.26 -9.56
CA GLY A 79 -21.97 -16.24 -8.89
C GLY A 79 -23.46 -15.89 -8.96
N GLY A 80 -23.91 -15.26 -10.05
CA GLY A 80 -25.30 -14.82 -10.23
C GLY A 80 -25.67 -13.48 -9.57
N THR A 81 -24.75 -12.86 -8.84
CA THR A 81 -24.95 -11.55 -8.20
C THR A 81 -24.24 -10.45 -9.01
N PRO A 82 -24.90 -9.31 -9.31
CA PRO A 82 -24.26 -8.19 -9.97
C PRO A 82 -23.37 -7.38 -9.00
N TYR A 83 -22.17 -7.05 -9.44
CA TYR A 83 -21.23 -6.20 -8.71
C TYR A 83 -20.73 -5.03 -9.58
N GLY A 84 -20.52 -3.88 -8.96
CA GLY A 84 -19.65 -2.85 -9.52
C GLY A 84 -18.19 -3.28 -9.46
N VAL A 85 -17.35 -2.81 -10.38
CA VAL A 85 -15.94 -3.19 -10.44
C VAL A 85 -15.18 -2.67 -9.21
N GLU A 86 -15.52 -1.47 -8.75
CA GLU A 86 -15.03 -0.87 -7.51
C GLU A 86 -15.33 -1.73 -6.28
N SER A 87 -16.46 -2.43 -6.26
CA SER A 87 -16.78 -3.37 -5.18
C SER A 87 -15.85 -4.59 -5.21
N LEU A 88 -15.54 -5.11 -6.39
CA LEU A 88 -14.62 -6.26 -6.54
C LEU A 88 -13.19 -5.87 -6.19
N ILE A 89 -12.74 -4.68 -6.59
CA ILE A 89 -11.46 -4.11 -6.15
C ILE A 89 -11.47 -3.93 -4.63
N GLY A 90 -12.57 -3.45 -4.03
CA GLY A 90 -12.71 -3.32 -2.58
C GLY A 90 -12.54 -4.66 -1.84
N HIS A 91 -13.10 -5.75 -2.37
CA HIS A 91 -12.86 -7.09 -1.81
C HIS A 91 -11.39 -7.51 -1.89
N LEU A 92 -10.72 -7.21 -3.01
CA LEU A 92 -9.29 -7.50 -3.18
C LEU A 92 -8.43 -6.70 -2.20
N VAL A 93 -8.69 -5.39 -2.07
CA VAL A 93 -8.01 -4.51 -1.10
C VAL A 93 -8.28 -4.97 0.33
N SER A 94 -9.51 -5.39 0.65
CA SER A 94 -9.85 -5.91 1.98
C SER A 94 -9.08 -7.19 2.33
N SER A 95 -8.91 -8.11 1.38
CA SER A 95 -8.13 -9.33 1.57
C SER A 95 -6.65 -9.01 1.85
N ILE A 96 -6.08 -8.09 1.08
CA ILE A 96 -4.70 -7.60 1.27
C ILE A 96 -4.55 -6.92 2.63
N LEU A 97 -5.51 -6.08 3.02
CA LEU A 97 -5.50 -5.40 4.29
C LEU A 97 -5.55 -6.39 5.47
N GLY A 98 -6.35 -7.46 5.36
CA GLY A 98 -6.36 -8.57 6.31
C GLY A 98 -4.98 -9.22 6.44
N THR A 99 -4.37 -9.58 5.30
CA THR A 99 -3.01 -10.17 5.27
C THR A 99 -1.97 -9.23 5.91
N ALA A 100 -1.99 -7.95 5.55
CA ALA A 100 -1.04 -6.97 6.09
C ALA A 100 -1.20 -6.78 7.60
N ARG A 101 -2.44 -6.74 8.10
CA ARG A 101 -2.76 -6.66 9.53
C ARG A 101 -2.28 -7.88 10.29
N GLU A 102 -2.47 -9.08 9.75
CA GLU A 102 -1.99 -10.32 10.37
C GLU A 102 -0.47 -10.32 10.51
N ARG A 103 0.25 -9.89 9.45
CA ARG A 103 1.72 -9.84 9.47
C ARG A 103 2.30 -8.76 10.38
N ASN A 104 1.64 -7.60 10.48
CA ASN A 104 2.15 -6.46 11.25
C ASN A 104 1.52 -6.34 12.65
N SER A 105 0.50 -7.14 12.97
CA SER A 105 -0.26 -7.09 14.22
C SER A 105 -0.85 -5.71 14.55
N ALA A 106 -1.11 -4.88 13.55
CA ALA A 106 -1.61 -3.51 13.68
C ALA A 106 -2.35 -3.05 12.41
N GLU A 107 -3.05 -1.91 12.51
CA GLU A 107 -3.60 -1.21 11.34
C GLU A 107 -2.51 -0.38 10.64
N PRO A 108 -2.55 -0.23 9.30
CA PRO A 108 -1.66 0.68 8.61
C PRO A 108 -2.02 2.12 8.94
N GLY A 109 -1.02 2.97 9.19
CA GLY A 109 -1.27 4.39 9.42
C GLY A 109 -1.58 5.17 8.12
N ALA A 110 -1.27 4.60 6.96
CA ALA A 110 -1.84 5.00 5.68
C ALA A 110 -1.92 3.80 4.71
N VAL A 111 -2.93 3.83 3.85
CA VAL A 111 -3.10 2.92 2.72
C VAL A 111 -2.99 3.74 1.45
N VAL A 112 -2.08 3.36 0.56
CA VAL A 112 -1.79 4.07 -0.68
C VAL A 112 -2.14 3.17 -1.86
N LEU A 113 -3.14 3.57 -2.65
CA LEU A 113 -3.48 2.83 -3.87
C LEU A 113 -2.81 3.48 -5.08
N VAL A 114 -2.08 2.67 -5.85
CA VAL A 114 -1.51 3.07 -7.13
C VAL A 114 -2.59 3.02 -8.19
N HIS A 115 -2.61 4.04 -9.05
CA HIS A 115 -3.43 4.06 -10.25
C HIS A 115 -2.60 4.35 -11.50
N ASP A 116 -3.13 4.01 -12.67
CA ASP A 116 -2.50 4.33 -13.95
C ASP A 116 -2.36 5.85 -14.14
N ASP A 117 -1.31 6.25 -14.84
CA ASP A 117 -1.08 7.65 -15.18
C ASP A 117 -2.22 8.19 -16.07
N GLY A 118 -2.75 9.35 -15.74
CA GLY A 118 -3.84 9.98 -16.50
C GLY A 118 -5.25 9.43 -16.21
N LEU A 119 -5.43 8.67 -15.12
CA LEU A 119 -6.75 8.26 -14.65
C LEU A 119 -7.65 9.48 -14.37
N ASP A 120 -8.87 9.49 -14.89
CA ASP A 120 -9.80 10.59 -14.72
C ASP A 120 -10.43 10.65 -13.32
N ASP A 121 -11.08 11.78 -13.00
CA ASP A 121 -11.72 12.02 -11.69
C ASP A 121 -12.79 10.98 -11.35
N TYR A 122 -13.52 10.48 -12.36
CA TYR A 122 -14.57 9.50 -12.15
C TYR A 122 -13.99 8.16 -11.69
N ARG A 123 -12.99 7.63 -12.41
CA ARG A 123 -12.32 6.37 -12.04
C ARG A 123 -11.50 6.50 -10.77
N THR A 124 -10.91 7.67 -10.51
CA THR A 124 -10.25 7.98 -9.23
C THR A 124 -11.26 7.98 -8.07
N GLY A 125 -12.47 8.50 -8.30
CA GLY A 125 -13.60 8.40 -7.37
C GLY A 125 -14.02 6.95 -7.11
N LEU A 126 -14.03 6.09 -8.14
CA LEU A 126 -14.31 4.66 -7.97
C LEU A 126 -13.23 3.93 -7.16
N LEU A 127 -11.95 4.27 -7.31
CA LEU A 127 -10.88 3.72 -6.45
C LEU A 127 -11.03 4.18 -5.00
N THR A 128 -11.44 5.44 -4.79
CA THR A 128 -11.77 5.95 -3.46
C THR A 128 -12.92 5.16 -2.82
N GLU A 129 -13.95 4.86 -3.61
CA GLU A 129 -15.08 4.05 -3.15
C GLU A 129 -14.66 2.60 -2.88
N ALA A 130 -13.80 2.01 -3.71
CA ALA A 130 -13.25 0.68 -3.48
C ALA A 130 -12.50 0.59 -2.14
N ALA A 131 -11.67 1.59 -1.83
CA ALA A 131 -10.99 1.69 -0.54
C ALA A 131 -11.97 1.83 0.63
N ARG A 132 -13.03 2.63 0.46
CA ARG A 132 -14.09 2.79 1.46
C ARG A 132 -14.82 1.47 1.73
N LEU A 133 -15.17 0.72 0.68
CA LEU A 133 -15.80 -0.60 0.77
C LEU A 133 -14.87 -1.63 1.42
N ALA A 134 -13.56 -1.50 1.24
CA ALA A 134 -12.55 -2.29 1.94
C ALA A 134 -12.38 -1.92 3.43
N GLY A 135 -13.08 -0.89 3.91
CA GLY A 135 -13.00 -0.42 5.29
C GLY A 135 -11.80 0.50 5.59
N VAL A 136 -11.15 1.05 4.56
CA VAL A 136 -10.07 2.03 4.73
C VAL A 136 -10.69 3.38 5.12
N PRO A 137 -10.31 3.98 6.26
CA PRO A 137 -10.73 5.34 6.59
C PRO A 137 -10.18 6.30 5.54
N LEU A 138 -11.04 7.14 4.93
CA LEU A 138 -10.61 8.08 3.88
C LEU A 138 -9.53 9.06 4.38
N ALA A 139 -9.51 9.34 5.68
CA ALA A 139 -8.45 10.14 6.28
C ALA A 139 -7.06 9.49 6.14
N ASN A 140 -6.97 8.16 5.97
CA ASN A 140 -5.74 7.40 5.86
C ASN A 140 -5.50 6.90 4.42
N LEU A 141 -6.39 7.22 3.48
CA LEU A 141 -6.25 6.87 2.07
C LEU A 141 -5.40 7.91 1.34
N VAL A 142 -4.49 7.44 0.51
CA VAL A 142 -3.78 8.23 -0.48
C VAL A 142 -3.93 7.53 -1.83
N LEU A 143 -4.15 8.29 -2.89
CA LEU A 143 -4.06 7.81 -4.26
C LEU A 143 -2.78 8.36 -4.87
N VAL A 144 -2.06 7.52 -5.61
CA VAL A 144 -0.79 7.90 -6.24
C VAL A 144 -0.73 7.38 -7.66
N SER A 145 -0.15 8.16 -8.56
CA SER A 145 0.08 7.71 -9.93
C SER A 145 1.20 6.65 -9.97
N ARG A 146 1.18 5.80 -11.00
CA ARG A 146 2.24 4.80 -11.22
C ARG A 146 3.61 5.46 -11.38
N SER A 147 3.69 6.58 -12.09
CA SER A 147 4.95 7.32 -12.27
C SER A 147 5.49 7.90 -10.96
N ASP A 148 4.64 8.47 -10.11
CA ASP A 148 5.05 8.98 -8.80
C ASP A 148 5.48 7.86 -7.84
N ALA A 149 4.76 6.74 -7.84
CA ALA A 149 5.14 5.57 -7.06
C ALA A 149 6.51 5.03 -7.53
N ARG A 150 6.75 4.97 -8.84
CA ARG A 150 8.05 4.55 -9.41
C ARG A 150 9.18 5.46 -8.93
N ALA A 151 9.00 6.78 -9.03
CA ALA A 151 10.00 7.77 -8.64
C ALA A 151 10.39 7.68 -7.15
N ALA A 152 9.45 7.26 -6.29
CA ALA A 152 9.73 7.08 -4.87
C ALA A 152 10.72 5.93 -4.57
N THR A 153 10.90 5.00 -5.52
CA THR A 153 11.85 3.87 -5.42
C THR A 153 13.18 4.08 -6.14
N ASP A 154 13.48 5.30 -6.59
CA ASP A 154 14.70 5.58 -7.35
C ASP A 154 16.00 5.51 -6.52
N ASP A 155 15.91 5.29 -5.20
CA ASP A 155 17.09 5.09 -4.34
C ASP A 155 17.73 3.71 -4.59
N PRO A 156 18.95 3.66 -5.17
CA PRO A 156 19.62 2.40 -5.50
C PRO A 156 20.09 1.61 -4.29
N ALA A 157 20.09 2.19 -3.08
CA ALA A 157 20.44 1.48 -1.85
C ALA A 157 19.28 0.64 -1.28
N MET A 158 18.06 0.83 -1.80
CA MET A 158 16.88 0.11 -1.34
C MET A 158 16.78 -1.24 -2.04
N ASP A 159 16.89 -2.33 -1.26
CA ASP A 159 16.66 -3.69 -1.77
C ASP A 159 15.16 -3.96 -1.81
N ILE A 160 14.56 -3.82 -3.00
CA ILE A 160 13.13 -4.04 -3.24
C ILE A 160 12.96 -5.35 -4.01
N PRO A 161 12.13 -6.29 -3.54
CA PRO A 161 11.83 -7.50 -4.29
C PRO A 161 11.23 -7.18 -5.67
N ALA A 162 11.68 -7.89 -6.70
CA ALA A 162 11.18 -7.72 -8.05
C ALA A 162 9.66 -7.92 -8.11
N GLY A 163 8.96 -7.02 -8.80
CA GLY A 163 7.50 -7.03 -8.93
C GLY A 163 6.75 -6.34 -7.79
N LEU A 164 7.44 -5.79 -6.78
CA LEU A 164 6.84 -4.99 -5.70
C LEU A 164 7.18 -3.50 -5.78
N GLU A 165 7.88 -3.05 -6.81
CA GLU A 165 8.46 -1.70 -6.89
C GLU A 165 7.41 -0.61 -6.75
N LEU A 166 6.28 -0.74 -7.44
CA LEU A 166 5.20 0.24 -7.36
C LEU A 166 4.51 0.25 -5.99
N ALA A 167 4.29 -0.92 -5.40
CA ALA A 167 3.69 -1.03 -4.09
C ALA A 167 4.63 -0.51 -2.97
N ALA A 168 5.93 -0.78 -3.08
CA ALA A 168 6.95 -0.25 -2.18
C ALA A 168 7.04 1.27 -2.32
N GLY A 169 7.08 1.78 -3.55
CA GLY A 169 7.04 3.21 -3.85
C GLY A 169 5.82 3.92 -3.28
N ALA A 170 4.63 3.33 -3.45
CA ALA A 170 3.40 3.84 -2.84
C ALA A 170 3.49 3.89 -1.30
N SER A 171 4.09 2.87 -0.68
CA SER A 171 4.32 2.85 0.77
C SER A 171 5.24 3.99 1.23
N LEU A 172 6.30 4.29 0.47
CA LEU A 172 7.21 5.42 0.72
C LEU A 172 6.50 6.78 0.57
N VAL A 173 5.67 6.92 -0.47
CA VAL A 173 4.83 8.12 -0.66
C VAL A 173 3.89 8.31 0.52
N GLY A 174 3.27 7.23 1.02
CA GLY A 174 2.45 7.26 2.23
C GLY A 174 3.20 7.72 3.47
N TRP A 175 4.51 7.45 3.55
CA TRP A 175 5.36 7.96 4.61
C TRP A 175 5.64 9.47 4.46
N ALA A 176 5.92 9.92 3.25
CA ALA A 176 6.22 11.33 2.96
C ALA A 176 5.00 12.25 3.15
N LEU A 177 3.81 11.81 2.75
CA LEU A 177 2.57 12.60 2.83
C LEU A 177 1.89 12.54 4.19
N ARG A 178 2.19 11.51 4.98
CA ARG A 178 1.65 11.32 6.33
C ARG A 178 2.79 10.97 7.27
N PRO A 179 3.66 11.91 7.67
CA PRO A 179 4.58 11.63 8.75
C PRO A 179 3.76 11.42 10.03
N ASP A 180 3.78 10.21 10.57
CA ASP A 180 3.28 9.99 11.93
C ASP A 180 4.08 10.89 12.89
N VAL A 181 3.42 11.52 13.86
CA VAL A 181 3.98 12.46 14.85
C VAL A 181 4.96 11.77 15.84
N ALA A 182 5.39 10.53 15.58
CA ALA A 182 6.34 9.79 16.42
C ALA A 182 7.80 9.91 15.96
N ALA A 183 8.08 10.51 14.80
CA ALA A 183 9.44 10.80 14.38
C ALA A 183 10.01 11.99 15.19
N VAL A 184 10.41 11.73 16.43
CA VAL A 184 11.39 12.58 17.11
C VAL A 184 12.68 12.49 16.28
N LEU A 185 12.87 13.47 15.41
CA LEU A 185 14.18 13.79 14.86
C LEU A 185 15.13 14.00 16.06
N PRO A 186 16.27 13.29 16.16
CA PRO A 186 17.32 13.74 17.05
C PRO A 186 17.73 15.16 16.62
N PRO A 187 18.00 16.08 17.56
CA PRO A 187 18.49 17.40 17.20
C PRO A 187 19.76 17.23 16.35
N PRO A 188 19.99 18.11 15.36
CA PRO A 188 21.23 18.05 14.58
C PRO A 188 22.39 18.12 15.58
N THR A 189 23.23 17.08 15.60
CA THR A 189 24.47 17.08 16.36
C THR A 189 25.23 18.33 15.96
N ALA A 190 25.34 19.27 16.88
CA ALA A 190 26.16 20.46 16.71
C ALA A 190 27.57 19.99 16.37
N ALA A 191 28.00 20.27 15.14
CA ALA A 191 29.37 20.09 14.72
C ALA A 191 30.28 20.77 15.76
N GLY A 192 31.24 20.01 16.28
CA GLY A 192 32.12 20.42 17.36
C GLY A 192 32.78 21.76 17.08
N GLY A 193 32.37 22.78 17.83
CA GLY A 193 33.16 23.97 18.07
C GLY A 193 34.07 23.72 19.26
N THR A 194 35.32 23.37 19.00
CA THR A 194 36.38 23.42 20.00
C THR A 194 36.67 24.89 20.34
N LEU A 195 36.06 25.40 21.40
CA LEU A 195 36.54 26.59 22.10
C LEU A 195 37.82 26.22 22.85
N GLY A 196 38.96 26.44 22.20
CA GLY A 196 40.28 26.41 22.80
C GLY A 196 40.46 27.57 23.77
N VAL A 197 40.41 27.20 25.05
CA VAL A 197 40.84 27.90 26.27
C VAL A 197 41.89 29.00 26.07
N ALA A 198 41.54 30.21 26.54
CA ALA A 198 42.49 31.27 26.81
C ALA A 198 43.35 30.92 28.03
N THR A 199 44.67 30.80 27.86
CA THR A 199 45.62 30.83 28.97
C THR A 199 46.23 32.22 29.06
N GLY A 200 45.86 32.95 30.12
CA GLY A 200 46.61 34.10 30.57
C GLY A 200 47.92 33.64 31.19
N VAL A 201 49.02 34.27 30.77
CA VAL A 201 50.29 34.25 31.51
C VAL A 201 50.59 35.69 31.90
N ALA A 202 50.49 35.96 33.19
CA ALA A 202 51.02 37.15 33.83
C ALA A 202 52.47 36.87 34.22
N THR A 203 53.41 37.68 33.72
CA THR A 203 54.75 37.86 34.29
C THR A 203 55.32 39.19 33.81
N GLY A 204 55.70 40.06 34.76
CA GLY A 204 56.62 41.18 34.56
C GLY A 204 55.99 42.55 34.56
#